data_AF-A0AA52ATK2-F1
#
_entry.id   AF-A0AA52ATK2-F1
#
_cell.length_a   1.000
_cell.length_b   1.000
_cell.length_c   1.000
_cell.angle_alpha   90.00
_cell.angle_beta   90.00
_cell.angle_gamma   90.00
#
_symmetry.space_group_name_H-M   'P 1'
#
loop_
_entity.id
_entity.type
_entity.pdbx_description
1 polymer ?
#
loop_
_entity_poly.entity_id
_entity_poly.type
_entity_poly.pdbx_seq_one_letter_code
_entity_poly.pdbx_strand_id
1 'polypeptide(L)'
;MSSKRRTGRRNGNDRVRTNQRTPAFRPIGPPPPATSAHTAQECEKLAERHPEDREELLLEAADAWGDAGEHDRAIAVYERLLDPESGGCSEPDLVEAFRIGRLWDAGQEQKARAAAVAFRRRHPRHAGAWNFVAEALEAYAGAAMAAEWYTAGVTHVLGAGAAVTVDAVEADPQHYDAEMLVVGRHRVRRLLGEPHDDWDDVADVLHERRSSLVPGRVRPLDELHDPLWVQRLDEHGPAAFEDELGELADRLAAVSPADRGPVGHAPVRTACVLYWPREEFTRLLERRPKAAEAYGEDHADHLRQVEQTLRELSQEGAPRVAVGRATVRELEAYAQARGESPDTPDTRSAYAAELARSGRATDWPPPRNGPCWCDSERKYKKCCGNPALV
;
A
#
# COMPACT_ATOMS: atom_id res chain seq x y z
N MET A 1 -24.10 -20.77 -84.11
CA MET A 1 -24.95 -19.87 -83.30
C MET A 1 -24.22 -18.54 -83.16
N SER A 2 -24.76 -17.53 -83.85
CA SER A 2 -24.24 -16.18 -83.98
C SER A 2 -24.35 -15.35 -82.71
N SER A 3 -23.71 -14.18 -82.74
CA SER A 3 -24.22 -12.87 -82.26
C SER A 3 -23.45 -12.31 -81.05
N LYS A 4 -22.96 -11.06 -81.02
CA LYS A 4 -22.99 -9.94 -81.96
C LYS A 4 -21.99 -8.86 -81.48
N ARG A 5 -21.40 -8.13 -82.42
CA ARG A 5 -20.74 -6.83 -82.20
C ARG A 5 -21.77 -5.69 -82.17
N ARG A 6 -21.38 -4.63 -81.45
CA ARG A 6 -21.56 -3.17 -81.71
C ARG A 6 -22.97 -2.52 -81.70
N THR A 7 -23.00 -1.37 -81.01
CA THR A 7 -23.59 -0.02 -81.33
C THR A 7 -24.75 0.50 -80.47
N GLY A 8 -24.68 1.81 -80.19
CA GLY A 8 -25.77 2.70 -79.75
C GLY A 8 -25.82 2.95 -78.22
N ARG A 9 -25.46 4.09 -77.61
CA ARG A 9 -25.70 5.55 -77.81
C ARG A 9 -26.85 6.08 -76.91
N ARG A 10 -26.50 7.07 -76.06
CA ARG A 10 -27.33 8.11 -75.38
C ARG A 10 -28.25 7.62 -74.24
N ASN A 11 -28.52 8.33 -73.13
CA ASN A 11 -28.41 9.75 -72.79
C ASN A 11 -28.48 9.92 -71.25
N GLY A 12 -27.75 10.90 -70.72
CA GLY A 12 -28.14 11.81 -69.62
C GLY A 12 -28.51 11.24 -68.25
N ASN A 13 -27.68 11.51 -67.23
CA ASN A 13 -27.93 12.67 -66.37
C ASN A 13 -26.71 12.96 -65.48
N ASP A 14 -26.15 14.15 -65.62
CA ASP A 14 -25.22 14.72 -64.66
C ASP A 14 -25.89 14.86 -63.30
N ARG A 15 -25.41 14.12 -62.30
CA ARG A 15 -25.47 14.55 -60.91
C ARG A 15 -24.10 14.34 -60.29
N VAL A 16 -23.37 15.44 -60.20
CA VAL A 16 -22.20 15.63 -59.34
C VAL A 16 -22.55 15.10 -57.95
N ARG A 17 -22.08 13.91 -57.62
CA ARG A 17 -22.09 13.37 -56.26
C ARG A 17 -20.79 13.84 -55.62
N THR A 18 -20.89 14.91 -54.84
CA THR A 18 -19.89 15.36 -53.90
C THR A 18 -19.50 14.19 -53.00
N ASN A 19 -18.32 13.64 -53.23
CA ASN A 19 -17.77 12.52 -52.47
C ASN A 19 -17.16 13.06 -51.16
N GLN A 20 -18.00 13.55 -50.25
CA GLN A 20 -17.57 13.83 -48.88
C GLN A 20 -17.52 12.49 -48.12
N ARG A 21 -16.38 11.79 -48.23
CA ARG A 21 -16.01 10.76 -47.26
C ARG A 21 -15.64 11.46 -45.97
N THR A 22 -16.59 11.54 -45.04
CA THR A 22 -16.30 11.85 -43.64
C THR A 22 -15.29 10.82 -43.13
N PRO A 23 -14.12 11.22 -42.62
CA PRO A 23 -13.20 10.25 -42.01
C PRO A 23 -13.91 9.66 -40.79
N ALA A 24 -14.04 8.34 -40.77
CA ALA A 24 -14.57 7.64 -39.61
C ALA A 24 -13.65 7.96 -38.42
N PHE A 25 -14.21 8.65 -37.42
CA PHE A 25 -13.56 8.88 -36.15
C PHE A 25 -13.26 7.51 -35.55
N ARG A 26 -12.00 7.08 -35.55
CA ARG A 26 -11.57 6.01 -34.67
C ARG A 26 -11.59 6.62 -33.26
N PRO A 27 -12.39 6.10 -32.32
CA PRO A 27 -12.21 6.47 -30.93
C PRO A 27 -10.77 6.09 -30.57
N ILE A 28 -9.94 7.09 -30.28
CA ILE A 28 -8.65 6.88 -29.62
C ILE A 28 -9.04 6.41 -28.23
N GLY A 29 -9.07 5.09 -28.04
CA GLY A 29 -9.13 4.53 -26.69
C GLY A 29 -7.98 5.09 -25.85
N PRO A 30 -8.12 5.14 -24.52
CA PRO A 30 -7.01 5.53 -23.67
C PRO A 30 -5.77 4.72 -24.07
N PRO A 31 -4.57 5.34 -24.10
CA PRO A 31 -3.36 4.60 -24.41
C PRO A 31 -3.29 3.38 -23.47
N PRO A 32 -2.81 2.22 -23.96
CA PRO A 32 -2.58 1.08 -23.08
C PRO A 32 -1.74 1.55 -21.89
N PRO A 33 -1.97 1.01 -20.68
CA PRO A 33 -1.21 1.42 -19.50
C PRO A 33 0.28 1.33 -19.84
N ALA A 34 1.01 2.42 -19.59
CA ALA A 34 2.43 2.49 -19.87
C ALA A 34 3.12 1.30 -19.18
N THR A 35 3.95 0.58 -19.92
CA THR A 35 4.77 -0.47 -19.31
C THR A 35 5.69 0.14 -18.26
N SER A 36 6.11 -0.65 -17.26
CA SER A 36 7.04 -0.15 -16.23
C SER A 36 8.33 0.39 -16.86
N ALA A 37 8.83 -0.26 -17.90
CA ALA A 37 9.97 0.23 -18.70
C ALA A 37 9.71 1.60 -19.37
N HIS A 38 8.52 1.82 -19.93
CA HIS A 38 8.16 3.13 -20.50
C HIS A 38 8.07 4.20 -19.40
N THR A 39 7.46 3.86 -18.26
CA THR A 39 7.37 4.76 -17.10
C THR A 39 8.76 5.18 -16.63
N ALA A 40 9.69 4.23 -16.51
CA ALA A 40 11.06 4.49 -16.12
C ALA A 40 11.78 5.43 -17.09
N GLN A 41 11.66 5.23 -18.40
CA GLN A 41 12.24 6.12 -19.42
C GLN A 41 11.68 7.54 -19.34
N GLU A 42 10.37 7.69 -19.13
CA GLU A 42 9.75 9.00 -19.00
C GLU A 42 10.21 9.71 -17.73
N CYS A 43 10.34 8.99 -16.61
CA CYS A 43 10.90 9.53 -15.37
C CYS A 43 12.36 10.01 -15.56
N GLU A 44 13.22 9.24 -16.24
CA GLU A 44 14.59 9.66 -16.54
C GLU A 44 14.63 10.93 -17.41
N LYS A 45 13.79 11.01 -18.45
CA LYS A 45 13.67 12.22 -19.30
C LYS A 45 13.14 13.41 -18.54
N LEU A 46 12.17 13.21 -17.63
CA LEU A 46 11.64 14.27 -16.79
C LEU A 46 12.70 14.76 -15.82
N ALA A 47 13.52 13.88 -15.24
CA ALA A 47 14.61 14.25 -14.35
C ALA A 47 15.66 15.15 -15.02
N GLU A 48 15.86 15.01 -16.33
CA GLU A 48 16.73 15.91 -17.12
C GLU A 48 16.10 17.28 -17.36
N ARG A 49 14.77 17.36 -17.46
CA ARG A 49 14.02 18.60 -17.71
C ARG A 49 13.68 19.37 -16.43
N HIS A 50 13.58 18.65 -15.32
CA HIS A 50 13.20 19.13 -14.00
C HIS A 50 14.30 18.78 -12.98
N PRO A 51 15.45 19.48 -13.00
CA PRO A 51 16.54 19.23 -12.05
C PRO A 51 16.11 19.34 -10.58
N GLU A 52 15.10 20.16 -10.29
CA GLU A 52 14.49 20.34 -8.97
C GLU A 52 13.86 19.05 -8.42
N ASP A 53 13.29 18.23 -9.28
CA ASP A 53 12.60 16.98 -8.94
C ASP A 53 13.47 15.75 -9.28
N ARG A 54 14.73 15.96 -9.64
CA ARG A 54 15.63 14.92 -10.18
C ARG A 54 15.70 13.70 -9.26
N GLU A 55 15.85 13.90 -7.96
CA GLU A 55 15.99 12.81 -7.00
C GLU A 55 14.73 11.94 -6.95
N GLU A 56 13.55 12.54 -6.76
CA GLU A 56 12.27 11.81 -6.74
C GLU A 56 12.05 11.06 -8.07
N LEU A 57 12.29 11.75 -9.20
CA LEU A 57 12.08 11.17 -10.52
C LEU A 57 13.03 10.02 -10.82
N LEU A 58 14.29 10.10 -10.40
CA LEU A 58 15.24 9.00 -10.58
C LEU A 58 14.97 7.82 -9.65
N LEU A 59 14.53 8.06 -8.41
CA LEU A 59 14.07 6.97 -7.54
C LEU A 59 12.86 6.25 -8.14
N GLU A 60 11.89 7.01 -8.68
CA GLU A 60 10.74 6.43 -9.39
C GLU A 60 11.13 5.68 -10.66
N ALA A 61 12.14 6.17 -11.39
CA ALA A 61 12.70 5.46 -12.53
C ALA A 61 13.37 4.13 -12.14
N ALA A 62 14.16 4.13 -11.06
CA ALA A 62 14.84 2.92 -10.58
C ALA A 62 13.83 1.84 -10.15
N ASP A 63 12.78 2.22 -9.41
CA ASP A 63 11.69 1.32 -9.04
C ASP A 63 11.00 0.74 -10.28
N ALA A 64 10.65 1.60 -11.25
CA ALA A 64 9.97 1.18 -12.47
C ALA A 64 10.85 0.29 -13.37
N TRP A 65 12.19 0.47 -13.35
CA TRP A 65 13.12 -0.48 -13.98
C TRP A 65 13.15 -1.83 -13.27
N GLY A 66 13.12 -1.83 -11.93
CA GLY A 66 12.99 -3.03 -11.12
C GLY A 66 11.72 -3.82 -11.44
N ASP A 67 10.57 -3.14 -11.50
CA ASP A 67 9.26 -3.73 -11.85
C ASP A 67 9.23 -4.27 -13.29
N ALA A 68 10.07 -3.73 -14.18
CA ALA A 68 10.24 -4.23 -15.54
C ALA A 68 11.18 -5.44 -15.64
N GLY A 69 11.83 -5.85 -14.54
CA GLY A 69 12.86 -6.89 -14.52
C GLY A 69 14.23 -6.43 -15.05
N GLU A 70 14.40 -5.14 -15.36
CA GLU A 70 15.61 -4.55 -15.91
C GLU A 70 16.53 -4.09 -14.77
N HIS A 71 16.96 -5.04 -13.92
CA HIS A 71 17.65 -4.74 -12.66
C HIS A 71 18.98 -4.01 -12.86
N ASP A 72 19.73 -4.31 -13.92
CA ASP A 72 21.00 -3.61 -14.21
C ASP A 72 20.78 -2.11 -14.48
N ARG A 73 19.64 -1.75 -15.12
CA ARG A 73 19.28 -0.35 -15.32
C ARG A 73 18.87 0.33 -14.01
N ALA A 74 18.10 -0.36 -13.18
CA ALA A 74 17.72 0.15 -11.86
C ALA A 74 18.97 0.43 -11.00
N ILE A 75 19.93 -0.51 -10.99
CA ILE A 75 21.21 -0.35 -10.28
C ILE A 75 21.98 0.86 -10.80
N ALA A 76 22.11 1.02 -12.12
CA ALA A 76 22.81 2.16 -12.72
C ALA A 76 22.16 3.51 -12.36
N VAL A 77 20.83 3.57 -12.23
CA VAL A 77 20.13 4.78 -11.78
C VAL A 77 20.44 5.09 -10.32
N TYR A 78 20.48 4.09 -9.43
CA TYR A 78 20.91 4.32 -8.04
C TYR A 78 22.39 4.73 -7.96
N GLU A 79 23.28 4.16 -8.76
CA GLU A 79 24.70 4.58 -8.81
C GLU A 79 24.83 6.05 -9.24
N ARG A 80 24.02 6.49 -10.21
CA ARG A 80 23.94 7.89 -10.64
C ARG A 80 23.36 8.84 -9.57
N LEU A 81 22.47 8.34 -8.70
CA LEU A 81 21.97 9.11 -7.55
C LEU A 81 23.03 9.23 -6.45
N LEU A 82 23.85 8.20 -6.26
CA LEU A 82 24.90 8.17 -5.24
C LEU A 82 26.16 8.93 -5.65
N ASP A 83 26.37 9.12 -6.96
CA ASP A 83 27.50 9.88 -7.48
C ASP A 83 27.36 11.40 -7.22
N PRO A 84 28.25 12.00 -6.41
CA PRO A 84 28.23 13.43 -6.14
C PRO A 84 28.47 14.29 -7.38
N GLU A 85 29.25 13.81 -8.35
CA GLU A 85 29.51 14.55 -9.61
C GLU A 85 28.27 14.64 -10.49
N SER A 86 27.40 13.63 -10.39
CA SER A 86 26.10 13.59 -11.06
C SER A 86 25.00 14.39 -10.34
N GLY A 87 25.32 15.10 -9.25
CA GLY A 87 24.38 15.91 -8.46
C GLY A 87 23.98 15.32 -7.11
N GLY A 88 24.37 14.07 -6.82
CA GLY A 88 24.10 13.41 -5.54
C GLY A 88 22.60 13.19 -5.23
N CYS A 89 22.35 12.89 -3.96
CA CYS A 89 21.02 12.76 -3.36
C CYS A 89 21.05 13.22 -1.90
N SER A 90 19.86 13.52 -1.36
CA SER A 90 19.68 14.02 0.00
C SER A 90 19.94 12.94 1.07
N GLU A 91 19.56 11.69 0.80
CA GLU A 91 19.67 10.56 1.72
C GLU A 91 20.51 9.41 1.11
N PRO A 92 21.84 9.59 0.98
CA PRO A 92 22.69 8.60 0.30
C PRO A 92 22.70 7.23 0.96
N ASP A 93 22.50 7.15 2.28
CA ASP A 93 22.41 5.87 2.98
C ASP A 93 21.16 5.08 2.60
N LEU A 94 20.02 5.77 2.44
CA LEU A 94 18.77 5.13 2.04
C LEU A 94 18.84 4.67 0.57
N VAL A 95 19.41 5.50 -0.31
CA VAL A 95 19.63 5.14 -1.71
C VAL A 95 20.60 3.95 -1.85
N GLU A 96 21.66 3.90 -1.04
CA GLU A 96 22.58 2.76 -0.98
C GLU A 96 21.86 1.47 -0.56
N ALA A 97 20.96 1.55 0.43
CA ALA A 97 20.15 0.43 0.89
C ALA A 97 19.22 -0.11 -0.22
N PHE A 98 18.55 0.79 -0.96
CA PHE A 98 17.73 0.39 -2.12
C PHE A 98 18.54 -0.32 -3.21
N ARG A 99 19.74 0.20 -3.52
CA ARG A 99 20.63 -0.46 -4.48
C ARG A 99 21.09 -1.83 -3.99
N ILE A 100 21.39 -2.00 -2.70
CA ILE A 100 21.74 -3.31 -2.10
C ILE A 100 20.58 -4.30 -2.28
N GLY A 101 19.35 -3.90 -1.95
CA GLY A 101 18.17 -4.74 -2.18
C GLY A 101 18.03 -5.13 -3.65
N ARG A 102 18.25 -4.17 -4.56
CA ARG A 102 18.13 -4.43 -5.99
C ARG A 102 19.22 -5.34 -6.55
N LEU A 103 20.42 -5.35 -5.96
CA LEU A 103 21.47 -6.32 -6.28
C LEU A 103 21.07 -7.75 -5.90
N TRP A 104 20.33 -7.93 -4.79
CA TRP A 104 19.79 -9.24 -4.42
C TRP A 104 18.71 -9.71 -5.41
N ASP A 105 17.77 -8.84 -5.77
CA ASP A 105 16.72 -9.18 -6.75
C ASP A 105 17.31 -9.55 -8.13
N ALA A 106 18.43 -8.92 -8.50
CA ALA A 106 19.17 -9.24 -9.72
C ALA A 106 19.96 -10.57 -9.66
N GLY A 107 19.93 -11.28 -8.53
CA GLY A 107 20.75 -12.47 -8.29
C GLY A 107 22.26 -12.18 -8.18
N GLN A 108 22.67 -10.92 -8.00
CA GLN A 108 24.07 -10.51 -7.90
C GLN A 108 24.58 -10.61 -6.46
N GLU A 109 24.41 -11.77 -5.83
CA GLU A 109 24.60 -11.97 -4.39
C GLU A 109 25.97 -11.52 -3.88
N GLN A 110 27.05 -11.84 -4.61
CA GLN A 110 28.40 -11.48 -4.17
C GLN A 110 28.61 -9.96 -4.12
N LYS A 111 28.01 -9.22 -5.07
CA LYS A 111 28.05 -7.75 -5.07
C LYS A 111 27.17 -7.19 -3.97
N ALA A 112 25.98 -7.76 -3.77
CA ALA A 112 25.05 -7.36 -2.71
C ALA A 112 25.70 -7.51 -1.32
N ARG A 113 26.34 -8.64 -1.05
CA ARG A 113 27.10 -8.89 0.19
C ARG A 113 28.25 -7.91 0.37
N ALA A 114 29.03 -7.65 -0.68
CA ALA A 114 30.14 -6.70 -0.62
C ALA A 114 29.65 -5.26 -0.35
N ALA A 115 28.57 -4.84 -1.01
CA ALA A 115 27.94 -3.54 -0.80
C ALA A 115 27.37 -3.40 0.62
N ALA A 116 26.69 -4.43 1.13
CA ALA A 116 26.23 -4.46 2.51
C ALA A 116 27.41 -4.32 3.51
N VAL A 117 28.48 -5.08 3.35
CA VAL A 117 29.67 -4.93 4.22
C VAL A 117 30.24 -3.51 4.15
N ALA A 118 30.29 -2.90 2.98
CA ALA A 118 30.73 -1.50 2.82
C ALA A 118 29.78 -0.51 3.51
N PHE A 119 28.46 -0.69 3.34
CA PHE A 119 27.42 0.08 4.03
C PHE A 119 27.61 0.04 5.54
N ARG A 120 27.73 -1.17 6.12
CA ARG A 120 27.90 -1.35 7.58
C ARG A 120 29.15 -0.67 8.12
N ARG A 121 30.27 -0.66 7.37
CA ARG A 121 31.52 0.00 7.77
C ARG A 121 31.42 1.52 7.87
N ARG A 122 30.47 2.14 7.18
CA ARG A 122 30.25 3.60 7.23
C ARG A 122 29.45 4.02 8.47
N HIS A 123 28.89 3.05 9.21
CA HIS A 123 28.01 3.26 10.35
C HIS A 123 26.89 4.31 10.10
N PRO A 124 26.04 4.11 9.07
CA PRO A 124 24.88 4.98 8.84
C PRO A 124 24.03 5.14 10.09
N ARG A 125 23.48 6.34 10.31
CA ARG A 125 22.51 6.58 11.39
C ARG A 125 21.05 6.59 10.94
N HIS A 126 20.83 6.43 9.65
CA HIS A 126 19.49 6.41 9.06
C HIS A 126 18.81 5.06 9.35
N ALA A 127 17.71 5.07 10.10
CA ALA A 127 17.01 3.87 10.53
C ALA A 127 16.40 3.09 9.36
N GLY A 128 15.73 3.78 8.44
CA GLY A 128 15.16 3.16 7.24
C GLY A 128 16.21 2.40 6.40
N ALA A 129 17.40 2.97 6.21
CA ALA A 129 18.47 2.32 5.45
C ALA A 129 18.91 0.98 6.07
N TRP A 130 19.02 0.91 7.40
CA TRP A 130 19.30 -0.37 8.09
C TRP A 130 18.15 -1.36 7.94
N ASN A 131 16.90 -0.89 8.07
CA ASN A 131 15.73 -1.76 7.96
C ASN A 131 15.66 -2.41 6.58
N PHE A 132 15.82 -1.63 5.51
CA PHE A 132 15.81 -2.13 4.13
C PHE A 132 16.91 -3.17 3.86
N VAL A 133 18.14 -2.95 4.35
CA VAL A 133 19.21 -3.95 4.19
C VAL A 133 18.93 -5.21 4.98
N ALA A 134 18.40 -5.09 6.21
CA ALA A 134 18.05 -6.24 7.04
C ALA A 134 16.92 -7.08 6.43
N GLU A 135 15.87 -6.46 5.88
CA GLU A 135 14.78 -7.14 5.17
C GLU A 135 15.27 -7.90 3.93
N ALA A 136 16.14 -7.28 3.13
CA ALA A 136 16.76 -7.96 2.00
C ALA A 136 17.59 -9.17 2.45
N LEU A 137 18.33 -9.07 3.56
CA LEU A 137 19.09 -10.20 4.09
C LEU A 137 18.19 -11.28 4.69
N GLU A 138 17.06 -10.93 5.31
CA GLU A 138 16.07 -11.91 5.78
C GLU A 138 15.51 -12.71 4.60
N ALA A 139 15.15 -12.03 3.51
CA ALA A 139 14.59 -12.64 2.31
C ALA A 139 15.56 -13.55 1.57
N TYR A 140 16.85 -13.17 1.47
CA TYR A 140 17.82 -13.82 0.58
C TYR A 140 18.98 -14.53 1.28
N ALA A 141 19.39 -14.08 2.47
CA ALA A 141 20.56 -14.59 3.19
C ALA A 141 20.22 -15.37 4.48
N GLY A 142 18.95 -15.36 4.91
CA GLY A 142 18.43 -16.13 6.04
C GLY A 142 18.41 -15.38 7.38
N ALA A 143 17.63 -15.92 8.33
CA ALA A 143 17.30 -15.27 9.60
C ALA A 143 18.53 -14.94 10.48
N ALA A 144 19.56 -15.79 10.49
CA ALA A 144 20.76 -15.55 11.29
C ALA A 144 21.50 -14.27 10.88
N MET A 145 21.71 -14.08 9.57
CA MET A 145 22.34 -12.87 9.05
C MET A 145 21.44 -11.66 9.28
N ALA A 146 20.14 -11.78 9.09
CA ALA A 146 19.19 -10.71 9.38
C ALA A 146 19.22 -10.28 10.86
N ALA A 147 19.30 -11.23 11.80
CA ALA A 147 19.35 -10.94 13.23
C ALA A 147 20.59 -10.10 13.61
N GLU A 148 21.76 -10.41 13.05
CA GLU A 148 22.97 -9.62 13.24
C GLU A 148 22.81 -8.18 12.71
N TRP A 149 22.12 -8.03 11.59
CA TRP A 149 21.93 -6.76 10.90
C TRP A 149 20.87 -5.88 11.56
N TYR A 150 19.75 -6.46 12.00
CA TYR A 150 18.77 -5.76 12.81
C TYR A 150 19.39 -5.27 14.13
N THR A 151 20.13 -6.15 14.83
CA THR A 151 20.84 -5.78 16.06
C THR A 151 21.85 -4.65 15.84
N ALA A 152 22.62 -4.72 14.76
CA ALA A 152 23.56 -3.66 14.39
C ALA A 152 22.83 -2.34 14.06
N GLY A 153 21.72 -2.40 13.33
CA GLY A 153 20.89 -1.25 12.98
C GLY A 153 20.38 -0.53 14.22
N VAL A 154 19.73 -1.24 15.14
CA VAL A 154 19.26 -0.68 16.42
C VAL A 154 20.40 0.00 17.18
N THR A 155 21.56 -0.67 17.27
CA THR A 155 22.75 -0.14 17.96
C THR A 155 23.30 1.14 17.30
N HIS A 156 23.27 1.23 15.98
CA HIS A 156 23.80 2.39 15.25
C HIS A 156 22.87 3.60 15.27
N VAL A 157 21.56 3.35 15.16
CA VAL A 157 20.52 4.38 15.18
C VAL A 157 20.43 5.01 16.56
N LEU A 158 20.22 4.20 17.61
CA LEU A 158 20.05 4.68 18.98
C LEU A 158 21.40 5.11 19.62
N GLY A 159 22.50 4.62 19.08
CA GLY A 159 23.85 4.90 19.55
C GLY A 159 24.42 3.80 20.45
N ALA A 160 25.71 3.53 20.28
CA ALA A 160 26.39 2.48 21.02
C ALA A 160 26.34 2.72 22.54
N GLY A 161 25.78 1.76 23.28
CA GLY A 161 25.63 1.83 24.73
C GLY A 161 24.39 2.60 25.22
N ALA A 162 23.57 3.14 24.31
CA ALA A 162 22.25 3.65 24.67
C ALA A 162 21.35 2.48 25.11
N ALA A 163 20.51 2.72 26.12
CA ALA A 163 19.48 1.77 26.49
C ALA A 163 18.42 1.73 25.38
N VAL A 164 18.09 0.53 24.91
CA VAL A 164 16.96 0.33 23.99
C VAL A 164 15.70 0.32 24.82
N THR A 165 14.95 1.41 24.78
CA THR A 165 13.66 1.58 25.46
C THR A 165 12.63 2.11 24.47
N VAL A 166 11.35 1.97 24.81
CA VAL A 166 10.25 2.51 24.00
C VAL A 166 10.43 4.01 23.77
N ASP A 167 10.69 4.77 24.84
CA ASP A 167 10.89 6.22 24.74
C ASP A 167 12.11 6.59 23.86
N ALA A 168 13.18 5.78 23.89
CA ALA A 168 14.36 6.02 23.06
C ALA A 168 14.07 5.78 21.57
N VAL A 169 13.26 4.77 21.25
CA VAL A 169 12.81 4.50 19.88
C VAL A 169 11.85 5.60 19.40
N GLU A 170 10.88 6.01 20.24
CA GLU A 170 9.92 7.07 19.92
C GLU A 170 10.56 8.46 19.78
N ALA A 171 11.68 8.70 20.47
CA ALA A 171 12.44 9.95 20.37
C ALA A 171 13.27 10.07 19.08
N ASP A 172 13.47 8.98 18.34
CA ASP A 172 14.23 9.01 17.09
C ASP A 172 13.46 9.80 15.99
N PRO A 173 14.12 10.66 15.20
CA PRO A 173 13.45 11.39 14.11
C PRO A 173 12.77 10.48 13.09
N GLN A 174 13.28 9.25 12.93
CA GLN A 174 12.77 8.19 12.07
C GLN A 174 12.17 7.04 12.92
N HIS A 175 11.49 7.38 14.03
CA HIS A 175 10.91 6.44 14.98
C HIS A 175 10.16 5.26 14.35
N TYR A 176 9.44 5.47 13.25
CA TYR A 176 8.77 4.38 12.53
C TYR A 176 9.76 3.30 12.04
N ASP A 177 10.86 3.71 11.41
CA ASP A 177 11.87 2.78 10.92
C ASP A 177 12.69 2.18 12.07
N ALA A 178 12.93 2.95 13.14
CA ALA A 178 13.58 2.46 14.35
C ALA A 178 12.73 1.39 15.06
N GLU A 179 11.41 1.57 15.11
CA GLU A 179 10.45 0.57 15.58
C GLU A 179 10.52 -0.69 14.71
N MET A 180 10.52 -0.54 13.38
CA MET A 180 10.60 -1.68 12.45
C MET A 180 11.90 -2.47 12.61
N LEU A 181 13.02 -1.84 12.97
CA LEU A 181 14.26 -2.53 13.29
C LEU A 181 14.15 -3.41 14.53
N VAL A 182 13.54 -2.90 15.60
CA VAL A 182 13.38 -3.63 16.87
C VAL A 182 12.37 -4.78 16.69
N VAL A 183 11.26 -4.54 15.99
CA VAL A 183 10.26 -5.57 15.64
C VAL A 183 10.84 -6.62 14.69
N GLY A 184 11.62 -6.20 13.68
CA GLY A 184 12.30 -7.10 12.76
C GLY A 184 13.31 -8.00 13.47
N ARG A 185 14.10 -7.45 14.40
CA ARG A 185 15.00 -8.21 15.27
C ARG A 185 14.26 -9.30 16.04
N HIS A 186 13.19 -8.92 16.74
CA HIS A 186 12.39 -9.84 17.53
C HIS A 186 11.84 -10.99 16.68
N ARG A 187 11.28 -10.67 15.51
CA ARG A 187 10.78 -11.66 14.54
C ARG A 187 11.85 -12.70 14.17
N VAL A 188 13.04 -12.25 13.74
CA VAL A 188 14.07 -13.17 13.24
C VAL A 188 14.73 -13.98 14.36
N ARG A 189 14.86 -13.42 15.57
CA ARG A 189 15.37 -14.16 16.74
C ARG A 189 14.44 -15.31 17.14
N ARG A 190 13.13 -15.08 17.06
CA ARG A 190 12.13 -16.14 17.27
C ARG A 190 12.23 -17.24 16.23
N LEU A 191 12.42 -16.90 14.95
CA LEU A 191 12.66 -17.90 13.89
C LEU A 191 13.91 -18.75 14.15
N LEU A 192 14.88 -18.22 14.89
CA LEU A 192 16.10 -18.92 15.29
C LEU A 192 15.96 -19.70 16.61
N GLY A 193 14.83 -19.58 17.32
CA GLY A 193 14.63 -20.17 18.64
C GLY A 193 15.50 -19.55 19.75
N GLU A 194 15.95 -18.31 19.56
CA GLU A 194 16.74 -17.61 20.57
C GLU A 194 15.86 -17.21 21.77
N PRO A 195 16.41 -17.18 23.00
CA PRO A 195 15.67 -16.71 24.16
C PRO A 195 15.31 -15.23 24.00
N HIS A 196 14.10 -14.90 24.44
CA HIS A 196 13.57 -13.54 24.49
C HIS A 196 14.40 -12.68 25.46
N ASP A 197 14.72 -11.44 25.06
CA ASP A 197 15.52 -10.49 25.85
C ASP A 197 14.85 -9.12 26.03
N ASP A 198 15.47 -8.24 26.82
CA ASP A 198 14.93 -6.91 27.14
C ASP A 198 14.57 -6.06 25.90
N TRP A 199 15.21 -6.28 24.74
CA TRP A 199 14.90 -5.53 23.52
C TRP A 199 13.69 -6.14 22.81
N ASP A 200 13.53 -7.45 22.92
CA ASP A 200 12.36 -8.18 22.46
C ASP A 200 11.11 -7.74 23.28
N ASP A 201 11.25 -7.46 24.58
CA ASP A 201 10.16 -6.87 25.40
C ASP A 201 9.74 -5.47 24.88
N VAL A 202 10.71 -4.66 24.49
CA VAL A 202 10.45 -3.33 23.87
C VAL A 202 9.75 -3.50 22.53
N ALA A 203 10.13 -4.51 21.74
CA ALA A 203 9.48 -4.85 20.48
C ALA A 203 8.00 -5.19 20.70
N ASP A 204 7.69 -6.00 21.72
CA ASP A 204 6.33 -6.38 22.07
C ASP A 204 5.50 -5.16 22.46
N VAL A 205 6.02 -4.27 23.33
CA VAL A 205 5.29 -3.04 23.71
C VAL A 205 5.04 -2.12 22.53
N LEU A 206 6.02 -1.90 21.65
CA LEU A 206 5.86 -1.07 20.45
C LEU A 206 4.85 -1.70 19.48
N HIS A 207 4.97 -3.00 19.24
CA HIS A 207 4.05 -3.74 18.39
C HIS A 207 2.63 -3.75 18.95
N GLU A 208 2.46 -3.90 20.26
CA GLU A 208 1.19 -3.80 20.96
C GLU A 208 0.61 -2.40 20.86
N ARG A 209 1.41 -1.33 21.01
CA ARG A 209 0.93 0.05 20.80
C ARG A 209 0.41 0.26 19.38
N ARG A 210 1.15 -0.23 18.37
CA ARG A 210 0.70 -0.21 16.97
C ARG A 210 -0.56 -1.05 16.76
N SER A 211 -0.65 -2.21 17.39
CA SER A 211 -1.78 -3.14 17.31
C SER A 211 -3.00 -2.62 18.08
N SER A 212 -2.80 -1.91 19.19
CA SER A 212 -3.85 -1.35 20.04
C SER A 212 -4.47 -0.06 19.47
N LEU A 213 -3.84 0.53 18.45
CA LEU A 213 -4.49 1.52 17.59
C LEU A 213 -5.58 0.89 16.69
N VAL A 214 -5.66 -0.45 16.58
CA VAL A 214 -6.70 -1.18 15.83
C VAL A 214 -7.12 -2.50 16.52
N PRO A 215 -8.31 -2.60 17.15
CA PRO A 215 -8.81 -3.89 17.60
C PRO A 215 -9.09 -4.81 16.40
N GLY A 216 -8.31 -5.88 16.24
CA GLY A 216 -8.69 -7.03 15.42
C GLY A 216 -8.11 -7.15 14.01
N ARG A 217 -6.94 -6.56 13.68
CA ARG A 217 -6.24 -6.99 12.45
C ARG A 217 -4.71 -6.96 12.43
N VAL A 218 -4.07 -7.00 13.58
CA VAL A 218 -2.79 -7.69 13.74
C VAL A 218 -2.93 -8.43 15.07
N ARG A 219 -3.17 -9.74 14.98
CA ARG A 219 -2.91 -10.61 16.13
C ARG A 219 -1.42 -10.46 16.44
N PRO A 220 -0.99 -10.53 17.71
CA PRO A 220 0.43 -10.44 18.00
C PRO A 220 1.17 -11.36 17.04
N LEU A 221 2.37 -10.96 16.62
CA LEU A 221 3.29 -11.75 15.78
C LEU A 221 3.49 -13.21 16.27
N ASP A 222 2.88 -13.52 17.41
CA ASP A 222 3.01 -14.60 18.36
C ASP A 222 2.05 -15.80 18.15
N GLU A 223 0.86 -15.67 17.55
CA GLU A 223 -0.08 -16.82 17.54
C GLU A 223 0.17 -17.87 16.43
N LEU A 224 0.89 -17.52 15.35
CA LEU A 224 1.15 -18.46 14.26
C LEU A 224 2.58 -19.02 14.26
N HIS A 225 3.51 -18.39 14.99
CA HIS A 225 4.92 -18.78 15.06
C HIS A 225 5.41 -18.78 16.51
N ASP A 226 4.71 -19.49 17.41
CA ASP A 226 5.26 -19.85 18.71
C ASP A 226 6.40 -20.88 18.49
N PRO A 227 7.69 -20.51 18.65
CA PRO A 227 8.78 -21.47 18.48
C PRO A 227 8.73 -22.58 19.55
N LEU A 228 8.13 -22.32 20.72
CA LEU A 228 7.88 -23.34 21.73
C LEU A 228 6.76 -24.29 21.29
N TRP A 229 5.83 -23.84 20.46
CA TRP A 229 4.82 -24.70 19.85
C TRP A 229 5.44 -25.70 18.88
N VAL A 230 6.35 -25.25 18.02
CA VAL A 230 7.12 -26.14 17.13
C VAL A 230 8.01 -27.08 17.93
N GLN A 231 8.68 -26.58 18.98
CA GLN A 231 9.52 -27.40 19.85
C GLN A 231 8.71 -28.46 20.62
N ARG A 232 7.54 -28.12 21.18
CA ARG A 232 6.63 -29.09 21.83
C ARG A 232 6.11 -30.12 20.84
N LEU A 233 5.85 -29.73 19.58
CA LEU A 233 5.42 -30.64 18.52
C LEU A 233 6.53 -31.64 18.14
N ASP A 234 7.78 -31.19 18.09
CA ASP A 234 8.95 -32.04 17.85
C ASP A 234 9.25 -32.96 19.06
N GLU A 235 9.06 -32.49 20.29
CA GLU A 235 9.33 -33.23 21.53
C GLU A 235 8.23 -34.25 21.90
N HIS A 236 6.96 -33.92 21.66
CA HIS A 236 5.81 -34.71 22.11
C HIS A 236 5.00 -35.33 20.97
N GLY A 237 5.31 -34.98 19.72
CA GLY A 237 4.64 -35.49 18.53
C GLY A 237 3.24 -34.91 18.33
N PRO A 238 2.64 -35.13 17.14
CA PRO A 238 1.38 -34.50 16.74
C PRO A 238 0.18 -34.93 17.60
N ALA A 239 0.18 -36.14 18.16
CA ALA A 239 -0.93 -36.66 18.95
C ALA A 239 -1.09 -35.94 20.31
N ALA A 240 0.02 -35.69 21.01
CA ALA A 240 -0.01 -34.96 22.29
C ALA A 240 -0.49 -33.51 22.09
N PHE A 241 -0.20 -32.95 20.93
CA PHE A 241 -0.64 -31.61 20.56
C PHE A 241 -2.13 -31.55 20.20
N GLU A 242 -2.66 -32.55 19.49
CA GLU A 242 -4.10 -32.69 19.25
C GLU A 242 -4.89 -32.82 20.56
N ASP A 243 -4.34 -33.56 21.54
CA ASP A 243 -4.93 -33.68 22.88
C ASP A 243 -4.94 -32.33 23.61
N GLU A 244 -3.84 -31.57 23.58
CA GLU A 244 -3.73 -30.23 24.19
C GLU A 244 -4.72 -29.23 23.56
N LEU A 245 -4.87 -29.26 22.23
CA LEU A 245 -5.87 -28.46 21.51
C LEU A 245 -7.29 -28.86 21.90
N GLY A 246 -7.55 -30.16 22.06
CA GLY A 246 -8.83 -30.68 22.54
C GLY A 246 -9.16 -30.15 23.94
N GLU A 247 -8.21 -30.24 24.87
CA GLU A 247 -8.38 -29.71 26.23
C GLU A 247 -8.61 -28.19 26.23
N LEU A 248 -7.89 -27.42 25.42
CA LEU A 248 -8.09 -25.98 25.29
C LEU A 248 -9.49 -25.66 24.74
N ALA A 249 -9.93 -26.37 23.71
CA ALA A 249 -11.26 -26.23 23.14
C ALA A 249 -12.36 -26.56 24.16
N ASP A 250 -12.18 -27.62 24.94
CA ASP A 250 -13.09 -28.03 26.01
C ASP A 250 -13.15 -26.99 27.13
N ARG A 251 -12.01 -26.42 27.55
CA ARG A 251 -11.97 -25.31 28.51
C ARG A 251 -12.71 -24.08 27.99
N LEU A 252 -12.52 -23.71 26.71
CA LEU A 252 -13.22 -22.60 26.08
C LEU A 252 -14.73 -22.83 25.94
N ALA A 253 -15.13 -24.09 25.69
CA ALA A 253 -16.52 -24.51 25.66
C ALA A 253 -17.16 -24.53 27.05
N ALA A 254 -16.39 -24.85 28.09
CA ALA A 254 -16.82 -24.87 29.49
C ALA A 254 -17.03 -23.46 30.08
N VAL A 255 -16.49 -22.40 29.46
CA VAL A 255 -16.81 -21.01 29.82
C VAL A 255 -18.25 -20.69 29.40
N SER A 256 -19.13 -20.60 30.40
CA SER A 256 -20.55 -20.30 30.22
C SER A 256 -20.77 -19.00 29.44
N PRO A 257 -21.70 -18.93 28.47
CA PRO A 257 -21.99 -17.70 27.72
C PRO A 257 -22.37 -16.50 28.59
N ALA A 258 -22.80 -16.73 29.83
CA ALA A 258 -23.15 -15.70 30.81
C ALA A 258 -21.94 -15.14 31.59
N ASP A 259 -20.87 -15.91 31.76
CA ASP A 259 -19.60 -15.47 32.36
C ASP A 259 -18.66 -14.84 31.34
N ARG A 260 -19.00 -14.96 30.05
CA ARG A 260 -18.51 -14.07 29.01
C ARG A 260 -19.13 -12.68 29.25
N GLY A 261 -18.57 -11.92 30.19
CA GLY A 261 -18.62 -10.45 30.11
C GLY A 261 -18.30 -10.06 28.66
N PRO A 262 -18.92 -9.01 28.09
CA PRO A 262 -19.06 -8.88 26.65
C PRO A 262 -17.71 -9.07 25.96
N VAL A 263 -17.48 -10.26 25.40
CA VAL A 263 -16.57 -10.46 24.29
C VAL A 263 -17.31 -10.00 23.04
N GLY A 264 -17.93 -8.83 23.15
CA GLY A 264 -18.18 -7.98 22.02
C GLY A 264 -16.87 -7.26 21.83
N HIS A 265 -16.21 -7.52 20.72
CA HIS A 265 -15.49 -6.45 20.05
C HIS A 265 -16.41 -5.23 20.18
N ALA A 266 -16.06 -4.24 21.00
CA ALA A 266 -16.62 -2.92 20.79
C ALA A 266 -16.36 -2.69 19.29
N PRO A 267 -17.39 -2.57 18.44
CA PRO A 267 -17.15 -2.51 17.01
C PRO A 267 -16.16 -1.38 16.83
N VAL A 268 -14.97 -1.70 16.31
CA VAL A 268 -13.98 -0.67 15.98
C VAL A 268 -14.73 0.28 15.10
N ARG A 269 -14.99 1.48 15.63
CA ARG A 269 -15.78 2.48 14.92
C ARG A 269 -14.92 2.90 13.75
N THR A 270 -15.15 2.25 12.62
CA THR A 270 -14.52 2.58 11.36
C THR A 270 -15.28 3.79 10.85
N ALA A 271 -14.64 4.95 10.88
CA ALA A 271 -15.17 6.16 10.28
C ALA A 271 -15.14 5.95 8.76
N CYS A 272 -16.33 5.78 8.17
CA CYS A 272 -16.47 5.47 6.76
C CYS A 272 -16.95 6.70 6.01
N VAL A 273 -16.23 7.11 4.98
CA VAL A 273 -16.64 8.18 4.05
C VAL A 273 -17.21 7.55 2.79
N LEU A 274 -18.35 8.05 2.30
CA LEU A 274 -18.99 7.53 1.09
C LEU A 274 -18.24 7.99 -0.16
N TYR A 275 -17.84 7.02 -0.98
CA TYR A 275 -17.31 7.24 -2.32
C TYR A 275 -18.32 6.79 -3.38
N TRP A 276 -18.65 7.70 -4.29
CA TRP A 276 -19.47 7.45 -5.47
C TRP A 276 -18.58 7.22 -6.70
N PRO A 277 -18.56 6.01 -7.27
CA PRO A 277 -17.94 5.77 -8.58
C PRO A 277 -18.55 6.69 -9.64
N ARG A 278 -17.77 7.03 -10.69
CA ARG A 278 -18.15 8.05 -11.68
C ARG A 278 -19.58 7.87 -12.24
N GLU A 279 -19.93 6.64 -12.63
CA GLU A 279 -21.25 6.33 -13.16
C GLU A 279 -22.37 6.54 -12.13
N GLU A 280 -22.13 6.15 -10.88
CA GLU A 280 -23.09 6.29 -9.79
C GLU A 280 -23.20 7.74 -9.33
N PHE A 281 -22.12 8.52 -9.37
CA PHE A 281 -22.13 9.95 -9.10
C PHE A 281 -22.98 10.72 -10.12
N THR A 282 -22.82 10.42 -11.41
CA THR A 282 -23.69 10.98 -12.45
C THR A 282 -25.16 10.62 -12.21
N ARG A 283 -25.45 9.35 -11.93
CA ARG A 283 -26.82 8.90 -11.61
C ARG A 283 -27.39 9.57 -10.36
N LEU A 284 -26.55 9.80 -9.34
CA LEU A 284 -26.96 10.47 -8.11
C LEU A 284 -27.40 11.90 -8.39
N LEU A 285 -26.59 12.68 -9.13
CA LEU A 285 -26.90 14.07 -9.46
C LEU A 285 -28.09 14.19 -10.43
N GLU A 286 -28.22 13.29 -11.41
CA GLU A 286 -29.37 13.26 -12.32
C GLU A 286 -30.69 13.02 -11.59
N ARG A 287 -30.70 12.11 -10.61
CA ARG A 287 -31.90 11.81 -9.82
C ARG A 287 -32.12 12.84 -8.72
N ARG A 288 -31.05 13.40 -8.16
CA ARG A 288 -31.08 14.27 -6.97
C ARG A 288 -30.06 15.39 -7.09
N PRO A 289 -30.41 16.48 -7.79
CA PRO A 289 -29.50 17.62 -7.98
C PRO A 289 -29.00 18.24 -6.67
N LYS A 290 -29.79 18.18 -5.58
CA LYS A 290 -29.39 18.68 -4.26
C LYS A 290 -28.22 17.92 -3.62
N ALA A 291 -27.89 16.72 -4.11
CA ALA A 291 -26.74 15.97 -3.61
C ALA A 291 -25.40 16.66 -3.91
N ALA A 292 -25.36 17.59 -4.87
CA ALA A 292 -24.18 18.40 -5.19
C ALA A 292 -23.71 19.25 -4.00
N GLU A 293 -24.62 19.70 -3.13
CA GLU A 293 -24.27 20.47 -1.92
C GLU A 293 -23.42 19.63 -0.93
N ALA A 294 -23.59 18.31 -0.94
CA ALA A 294 -22.93 17.40 0.00
C ALA A 294 -21.73 16.63 -0.58
N TYR A 295 -21.66 16.50 -1.91
CA TYR A 295 -20.67 15.66 -2.58
C TYR A 295 -19.89 16.39 -3.68
N GLY A 296 -20.11 17.69 -3.88
CA GLY A 296 -19.44 18.49 -4.91
C GLY A 296 -20.21 18.58 -6.23
N GLU A 297 -19.80 19.53 -7.07
CA GLU A 297 -20.48 19.85 -8.34
C GLU A 297 -20.08 18.88 -9.48
N ASP A 298 -18.85 18.37 -9.44
CA ASP A 298 -18.36 17.36 -10.38
C ASP A 298 -17.64 16.19 -9.68
N HIS A 299 -17.29 15.15 -10.46
CA HIS A 299 -16.68 13.94 -9.90
C HIS A 299 -15.26 14.19 -9.37
N ALA A 300 -14.52 15.15 -9.93
CA ALA A 300 -13.19 15.48 -9.44
C ALA A 300 -13.26 16.20 -8.09
N ASP A 301 -14.23 17.09 -7.93
CA ASP A 301 -14.56 17.76 -6.66
C ASP A 301 -14.97 16.75 -5.59
N HIS A 302 -15.83 15.79 -5.94
CA HIS A 302 -16.21 14.69 -5.05
C HIS A 302 -15.00 13.92 -4.54
N LEU A 303 -14.07 13.56 -5.43
CA LEU A 303 -12.85 12.84 -5.05
C LEU A 303 -11.97 13.64 -4.09
N ARG A 304 -11.83 14.96 -4.31
CA ARG A 304 -11.07 15.84 -3.43
C ARG A 304 -11.72 15.99 -2.06
N GLN A 305 -13.05 16.19 -2.01
CA GLN A 305 -13.79 16.27 -0.75
C GLN A 305 -13.66 14.98 0.07
N VAL A 306 -13.82 13.81 -0.58
CA VAL A 306 -13.64 12.52 0.11
C VAL A 306 -12.23 12.40 0.69
N GLU A 307 -11.18 12.70 -0.08
CA GLU A 307 -9.80 12.67 0.44
C GLU A 307 -9.60 13.63 1.61
N GLN A 308 -10.12 14.86 1.51
CA GLN A 308 -10.00 15.87 2.54
C GLN A 308 -10.68 15.43 3.84
N THR A 309 -11.93 14.95 3.77
CA THR A 309 -12.66 14.43 4.93
C THR A 309 -11.96 13.24 5.58
N LEU A 310 -11.36 12.35 4.79
CA LEU A 310 -10.58 11.22 5.32
C LEU A 310 -9.35 11.71 6.10
N ARG A 311 -8.64 12.73 5.60
CA ARG A 311 -7.50 13.36 6.28
C ARG A 311 -7.91 14.05 7.56
N GLU A 312 -9.00 14.81 7.54
CA GLU A 312 -9.56 15.49 8.72
C GLU A 312 -9.90 14.47 9.82
N LEU A 313 -10.64 13.41 9.48
CA LEU A 313 -10.98 12.33 10.42
C LEU A 313 -9.72 11.65 10.99
N SER A 314 -8.70 11.44 10.17
CA SER A 314 -7.43 10.86 10.63
C SER A 314 -6.66 11.81 11.56
N GLN A 315 -6.64 13.11 11.29
CA GLN A 315 -5.99 14.12 12.13
C GLN A 315 -6.71 14.30 13.47
N GLU A 316 -8.04 14.17 13.48
CA GLU A 316 -8.87 14.17 14.68
C GLU A 316 -8.73 12.89 15.53
N GLY A 317 -7.93 11.92 15.07
CA GLY A 317 -7.61 10.70 15.81
C GLY A 317 -8.66 9.59 15.64
N ALA A 318 -9.41 9.57 14.53
CA ALA A 318 -10.30 8.45 14.23
C ALA A 318 -9.50 7.13 14.12
N PRO A 319 -9.87 6.06 14.87
CA PRO A 319 -9.04 4.87 15.03
C PRO A 319 -8.90 4.04 13.75
N ARG A 320 -9.94 4.05 12.89
CA ARG A 320 -9.87 3.50 11.53
C ARG A 320 -10.69 4.38 10.61
N VAL A 321 -10.12 4.72 9.47
CA VAL A 321 -10.80 5.47 8.43
C VAL A 321 -10.89 4.59 7.19
N ALA A 322 -12.05 4.58 6.52
CA ALA A 322 -12.28 3.75 5.35
C ALA A 322 -13.13 4.47 4.31
N VAL A 323 -13.01 4.01 3.07
CA VAL A 323 -13.77 4.50 1.92
C VAL A 323 -14.83 3.47 1.55
N GLY A 324 -16.10 3.82 1.73
CA GLY A 324 -17.24 2.97 1.43
C GLY A 324 -17.74 3.19 0.01
N ARG A 325 -17.69 2.16 -0.84
CA ARG A 325 -18.16 2.27 -2.23
C ARG A 325 -19.68 2.22 -2.30
N ALA A 326 -20.28 3.38 -2.59
CA ALA A 326 -21.72 3.58 -2.60
C ALA A 326 -22.35 3.35 -3.97
N THR A 327 -23.61 2.90 -3.98
CA THR A 327 -24.46 2.87 -5.17
C THR A 327 -25.80 3.53 -4.85
N VAL A 328 -26.41 4.21 -5.82
CA VAL A 328 -27.65 4.96 -5.60
C VAL A 328 -28.78 4.03 -5.21
N ARG A 329 -28.82 2.86 -5.86
CA ARG A 329 -29.81 1.81 -5.61
C ARG A 329 -29.74 1.27 -4.18
N GLU A 330 -28.55 1.08 -3.62
CA GLU A 330 -28.40 0.54 -2.28
C GLU A 330 -28.68 1.57 -1.19
N LEU A 331 -28.29 2.84 -1.40
CA LEU A 331 -28.72 3.92 -0.52
C LEU A 331 -30.24 4.07 -0.51
N GLU A 332 -30.90 3.95 -1.68
CA GLU A 332 -32.36 3.94 -1.80
C GLU A 332 -32.99 2.78 -1.03
N ALA A 333 -32.48 1.57 -1.24
CA ALA A 333 -32.97 0.38 -0.53
C ALA A 333 -32.76 0.49 0.99
N TYR A 334 -31.61 1.01 1.43
CA TYR A 334 -31.28 1.21 2.84
C TYR A 334 -32.24 2.21 3.49
N ALA A 335 -32.47 3.36 2.84
CA ALA A 335 -33.40 4.38 3.34
C ALA A 335 -34.84 3.86 3.38
N GLN A 336 -35.28 3.16 2.33
CA GLN A 336 -36.62 2.58 2.24
C GLN A 336 -36.88 1.54 3.34
N ALA A 337 -35.90 0.68 3.64
CA ALA A 337 -36.01 -0.34 4.67
C ALA A 337 -36.18 0.25 6.09
N ARG A 338 -35.73 1.49 6.29
CA ARG A 338 -35.78 2.21 7.58
C ARG A 338 -36.89 3.26 7.64
N GLY A 339 -37.63 3.45 6.54
CA GLY A 339 -38.61 4.53 6.42
C GLY A 339 -37.99 5.93 6.47
N GLU A 340 -36.70 6.04 6.15
CA GLU A 340 -35.94 7.29 6.18
C GLU A 340 -35.79 7.87 4.76
N SER A 341 -35.37 9.13 4.66
CA SER A 341 -35.04 9.74 3.36
C SER A 341 -33.54 9.61 3.07
N PRO A 342 -33.16 9.16 1.86
CA PRO A 342 -31.75 9.01 1.48
C PRO A 342 -31.01 10.36 1.31
N ASP A 343 -31.73 11.48 1.37
CA ASP A 343 -31.18 12.84 1.27
C ASP A 343 -30.81 13.45 2.63
N THR A 344 -31.04 12.74 3.73
CA THR A 344 -30.65 13.23 5.06
C THR A 344 -29.19 12.86 5.37
N PRO A 345 -28.40 13.77 6.00
CA PRO A 345 -27.04 13.47 6.42
C PRO A 345 -26.94 12.23 7.34
N ASP A 346 -27.92 12.05 8.22
CA ASP A 346 -27.96 10.93 9.18
C ASP A 346 -28.12 9.58 8.46
N THR A 347 -29.06 9.48 7.50
CA THR A 347 -29.24 8.25 6.71
C THR A 347 -27.99 7.92 5.88
N ARG A 348 -27.30 8.94 5.32
CA ARG A 348 -26.07 8.72 4.56
C ARG A 348 -24.90 8.28 5.45
N SER A 349 -24.79 8.86 6.64
CA SER A 349 -23.79 8.46 7.64
C SER A 349 -24.05 7.04 8.15
N ALA A 350 -25.30 6.69 8.42
CA ALA A 350 -25.71 5.34 8.83
C ALA A 350 -25.47 4.31 7.72
N TYR A 351 -25.71 4.69 6.46
CA TYR A 351 -25.40 3.86 5.29
C TYR A 351 -23.88 3.68 5.11
N ALA A 352 -23.06 4.71 5.34
CA ALA A 352 -21.60 4.58 5.32
C ALA A 352 -21.11 3.59 6.40
N ALA A 353 -21.67 3.69 7.61
CA ALA A 353 -21.37 2.76 8.69
C ALA A 353 -21.80 1.32 8.34
N GLU A 354 -22.89 1.14 7.58
CA GLU A 354 -23.32 -0.17 7.06
C GLU A 354 -22.30 -0.75 6.06
N LEU A 355 -21.77 0.07 5.15
CA LEU A 355 -20.75 -0.36 4.19
C LEU A 355 -19.47 -0.82 4.88
N ALA A 356 -19.02 -0.10 5.91
CA ALA A 356 -17.88 -0.52 6.73
C ALA A 356 -18.15 -1.84 7.45
N ARG A 357 -19.33 -1.99 8.07
CA ARG A 357 -19.68 -3.21 8.82
C ARG A 357 -19.82 -4.45 7.94
N SER A 358 -20.27 -4.27 6.71
CA SER A 358 -20.45 -5.35 5.73
C SER A 358 -19.17 -5.72 4.96
N GLY A 359 -18.01 -5.12 5.30
CA GLY A 359 -16.73 -5.39 4.64
C GLY A 359 -16.64 -4.82 3.22
N ARG A 360 -17.50 -3.85 2.89
CA ARG A 360 -17.58 -3.19 1.58
C ARG A 360 -16.93 -1.82 1.55
N ALA A 361 -16.08 -1.55 2.55
CA ALA A 361 -15.24 -0.38 2.61
C ALA A 361 -13.77 -0.79 2.45
N THR A 362 -13.00 0.03 1.76
CA THR A 362 -11.55 -0.14 1.60
C THR A 362 -10.84 0.69 2.66
N ASP A 363 -9.83 0.11 3.30
CA ASP A 363 -9.03 0.80 4.31
C ASP A 363 -8.30 2.03 3.73
N TRP A 364 -8.28 3.12 4.50
CA TRP A 364 -7.57 4.36 4.16
C TRP A 364 -6.58 4.73 5.29
N PRO A 365 -5.36 5.17 4.96
CA PRO A 365 -4.82 5.32 3.62
C PRO A 365 -4.42 3.98 3.00
N PRO A 366 -4.68 3.76 1.69
CA PRO A 366 -4.05 2.67 0.96
C PRO A 366 -2.52 2.78 1.02
N PRO A 367 -1.77 1.69 0.76
CA PRO A 367 -0.33 1.77 0.61
C PRO A 367 0.06 2.85 -0.40
N ARG A 368 1.09 3.64 -0.08
CA ARG A 368 1.51 4.80 -0.88
C ARG A 368 1.71 4.47 -2.38
N ASN A 369 2.24 3.27 -2.68
CA ASN A 369 2.43 2.74 -4.03
C ASN A 369 1.32 1.78 -4.50
N GLY A 370 0.33 1.48 -3.65
CA GLY A 370 -0.80 0.63 -3.98
C GLY A 370 -1.87 1.37 -4.81
N PRO A 371 -2.87 0.64 -5.33
CA PRO A 371 -3.96 1.23 -6.11
C PRO A 371 -4.74 2.25 -5.27
N CYS A 372 -5.06 3.38 -5.89
CA CYS A 372 -5.86 4.42 -5.25
C CYS A 372 -7.29 3.94 -5.01
N TRP A 373 -7.89 4.39 -3.91
CA TRP A 373 -9.26 4.04 -3.50
C TRP A 373 -10.36 4.47 -4.50
N CYS A 374 -10.03 5.32 -5.47
CA CYS A 374 -10.97 5.95 -6.40
C CYS A 374 -11.18 5.17 -7.72
N ASP A 375 -10.84 3.88 -7.75
CA ASP A 375 -10.93 2.99 -8.91
C ASP A 375 -10.07 3.42 -10.12
N SER A 376 -9.10 4.32 -9.94
CA SER A 376 -8.24 4.80 -11.04
C SER A 376 -7.10 3.85 -11.40
N GLU A 377 -6.87 2.79 -10.60
CA GLU A 377 -5.71 1.87 -10.65
C GLU A 377 -4.33 2.55 -10.54
N ARG A 378 -4.28 3.89 -10.47
CA ARG A 378 -3.06 4.67 -10.27
C ARG A 378 -2.56 4.51 -8.84
N LYS A 379 -1.25 4.63 -8.63
CA LYS A 379 -0.64 4.68 -7.30
C LYS A 379 -1.32 5.77 -6.45
N TYR A 380 -1.72 5.45 -5.22
CA TYR A 380 -2.42 6.38 -4.32
C TYR A 380 -1.69 7.72 -4.19
N LYS A 381 -0.35 7.71 -4.03
CA LYS A 381 0.50 8.92 -3.95
C LYS A 381 0.43 9.84 -5.18
N LYS A 382 0.09 9.29 -6.35
CA LYS A 382 0.01 10.02 -7.62
C LYS A 382 -1.45 10.25 -8.06
N CYS A 383 -2.43 9.94 -7.21
CA CYS A 383 -3.86 10.14 -7.48
C CYS A 383 -4.50 10.92 -6.31
N CYS A 384 -5.52 10.39 -5.63
CA CYS A 384 -6.19 11.12 -4.55
C CYS A 384 -5.26 11.44 -3.38
N GLY A 385 -4.23 10.62 -3.14
CA GLY A 385 -3.23 10.86 -2.09
C GLY A 385 -2.13 11.86 -2.46
N ASN A 386 -2.22 12.51 -3.63
CA ASN A 386 -1.22 13.49 -4.08
C ASN A 386 -1.41 14.81 -3.32
N PRO A 387 -0.42 15.27 -2.53
CA PRO A 387 -0.52 16.53 -1.79
C PRO A 387 -0.67 17.78 -2.69
N ALA A 388 -0.33 17.69 -3.98
CA ALA A 388 -0.51 18.80 -4.93
C ALA A 388 -1.94 18.92 -5.52
N LEU A 389 -2.81 17.93 -5.26
CA LEU A 389 -4.21 17.91 -5.73
C LEU A 389 -5.22 18.27 -4.63
N VAL A 390 -4.75 18.46 -3.40
CA VAL A 390 -5.55 18.76 -2.21
C VAL A 390 -5.52 20.25 -1.94
#